data_AF-A0A1F3J1Y2-F1
#
_entry.id   AF-A0A1F3J1Y2-F1
#
_cell.length_a   1.000
_cell.length_b   1.000
_cell.length_c   1.000
_cell.angle_alpha   90.00
_cell.angle_beta   90.00
_cell.angle_gamma   90.00
#
_symmetry.space_group_name_H-M   'P 1'
#
loop_
_entity.id
_entity.type
_entity.pdbx_description
1 polymer ?
#
loop_
_entity_poly.entity_id
_entity_poly.type
_entity_poly.pdbx_seq_one_letter_code
_entity_poly.pdbx_strand_id
1 'polypeptide(L)'
;MSKIIFEMVENLIDRGVIVAAICGATVALANSGILDSRKHTSYGKGFLEMMCPEYKGQDNYIDCPAVCDGNLITASGLAPQEFTYEILKRPEVMKEETVAAWDKLYST
;
A
#
# COMPACT_ATOMS: atom_id res chain seq x y z
N MET A 1 19.26 1.92 -0.31
CA MET A 1 18.30 3.00 -0.61
C MET A 1 18.49 4.10 0.44
N SER A 2 18.36 5.38 0.07
CA SER A 2 18.72 6.50 0.98
C SER A 2 17.76 6.60 2.18
N LYS A 3 18.30 6.68 3.40
CA LYS A 3 17.54 6.87 4.65
C LYS A 3 16.58 8.09 4.57
N ILE A 4 16.99 9.11 3.82
CA ILE A 4 16.24 10.35 3.59
C ILE A 4 14.88 10.09 2.94
N ILE A 5 14.79 9.12 2.03
CA ILE A 5 13.52 8.83 1.34
C ILE A 5 12.49 8.24 2.31
N PHE A 6 12.91 7.35 3.21
CA PHE A 6 11.99 6.75 4.17
C PHE A 6 11.54 7.73 5.25
N GLU A 7 12.45 8.58 5.74
CA GLU A 7 12.10 9.70 6.64
C GLU A 7 11.10 10.66 5.98
N MET A 8 11.29 10.97 4.69
CA MET A 8 10.36 11.79 3.93
C MET A 8 9.00 11.09 3.77
N VAL A 9 8.98 9.80 3.42
CA VAL A 9 7.74 9.02 3.26
C VAL A 9 6.96 8.97 4.57
N GLU A 10 7.62 8.67 5.69
CA GLU A 10 6.99 8.64 7.01
C GLU A 10 6.41 10.02 7.37
N ASN A 11 7.16 11.11 7.12
CA ASN A 11 6.67 12.47 7.34
C ASN A 11 5.45 12.82 6.47
N LEU A 12 5.42 12.37 5.21
CA LEU A 12 4.29 12.57 4.31
C LEU A 12 3.06 11.81 4.84
N ILE A 13 3.24 10.58 5.29
CA ILE A 13 2.17 9.77 5.88
C ILE A 13 1.61 10.47 7.13
N ASP A 14 2.47 10.92 8.04
CA ASP A 14 2.04 11.59 9.29
C ASP A 14 1.33 12.93 9.04
N ARG A 15 1.61 13.58 7.91
CA ARG A 15 0.94 14.81 7.46
C ARG A 15 -0.37 14.54 6.69
N GLY A 16 -0.80 13.29 6.58
CA GLY A 16 -2.03 12.92 5.88
C GLY A 16 -1.90 12.91 4.35
N VAL A 17 -0.69 13.02 3.80
CA VAL A 17 -0.46 12.92 2.35
C VAL A 17 -0.64 11.47 1.92
N ILE A 18 -1.36 11.24 0.82
CA ILE A 18 -1.56 9.90 0.30
C ILE A 18 -0.23 9.35 -0.22
N VAL A 19 0.19 8.21 0.33
CA VAL A 19 1.35 7.44 -0.14
C VAL A 19 0.85 6.08 -0.60
N ALA A 20 1.22 5.70 -1.82
CA ALA A 20 0.80 4.44 -2.42
C ALA A 20 2.04 3.62 -2.83
N ALA A 21 2.14 2.38 -2.33
CA ALA A 21 3.28 1.49 -2.54
C ALA A 21 2.82 0.13 -3.09
N ILE A 22 3.40 -0.29 -4.21
CA ILE A 22 3.06 -1.55 -4.89
C ILE A 22 4.32 -2.39 -5.13
N CYS A 23 4.18 -3.72 -5.11
CA CYS A 23 5.25 -4.67 -5.43
C CYS A 23 6.49 -4.45 -4.54
N GLY A 24 7.70 -4.33 -5.09
CA GLY A 24 8.94 -4.14 -4.31
C GLY A 24 8.96 -2.88 -3.42
N ALA A 25 8.07 -1.91 -3.65
CA ALA A 25 7.93 -0.77 -2.75
C ALA A 25 7.42 -1.19 -1.37
N THR A 26 6.58 -2.22 -1.26
CA THR A 26 6.12 -2.73 0.05
C THR A 26 7.28 -3.37 0.82
N VAL A 27 8.19 -4.06 0.13
CA VAL A 27 9.44 -4.60 0.71
C VAL A 27 10.35 -3.48 1.22
N ALA A 28 10.44 -2.37 0.48
CA ALA A 28 11.20 -1.21 0.91
C ALA A 28 10.61 -0.57 2.18
N LEU A 29 9.29 -0.40 2.24
CA LEU A 29 8.61 0.12 3.43
C LEU A 29 8.71 -0.83 4.63
N ALA A 30 8.58 -2.14 4.41
CA ALA A 30 8.75 -3.16 5.45
C ALA A 30 10.15 -3.11 6.08
N ASN A 31 11.20 -3.07 5.26
CA ASN A 31 12.59 -2.95 5.74
C ASN A 31 12.87 -1.64 6.50
N SER A 32 12.08 -0.60 6.25
CA SER A 32 12.20 0.68 6.97
C SER A 32 11.43 0.72 8.30
N GLY A 33 10.61 -0.31 8.60
CA GLY A 33 9.76 -0.36 9.79
C GLY A 33 8.43 0.39 9.67
N ILE A 34 8.20 1.11 8.58
CA ILE A 34 6.96 1.91 8.36
C ILE A 34 5.69 1.04 8.41
N LEU A 35 5.79 -0.23 8.01
CA LEU A 35 4.65 -1.17 8.00
C LEU A 35 4.40 -1.86 9.35
N ASP A 36 5.30 -1.71 10.33
CA ASP A 36 5.22 -2.47 11.59
C ASP A 36 3.99 -2.10 12.42
N SER A 37 3.48 -0.88 12.28
CA SER A 37 2.35 -0.33 13.05
C SER A 37 1.11 0.02 12.21
N ARG A 38 1.09 -0.37 10.93
CA ARG A 38 0.06 0.04 9.96
C ARG A 38 -0.50 -1.16 9.22
N LYS A 39 -1.81 -1.19 8.96
CA LYS A 39 -2.40 -2.27 8.16
C LYS A 39 -1.88 -2.20 6.74
N HIS A 40 -1.48 -3.35 6.20
CA HIS A 40 -0.87 -3.40 4.88
C HIS A 40 -0.99 -4.77 4.23
N THR A 41 -0.66 -4.85 2.94
CA THR A 41 -0.51 -6.09 2.18
C THR A 41 0.78 -6.07 1.34
N SER A 42 1.11 -7.20 0.74
CA SER A 42 2.23 -7.38 -0.18
C SER A 42 1.92 -8.51 -1.16
N TYR A 43 2.94 -9.19 -1.69
CA TYR A 43 2.79 -10.25 -2.69
C TYR A 43 1.99 -11.46 -2.18
N GLY A 44 2.02 -11.73 -0.87
CA GLY A 44 1.33 -12.82 -0.20
C GLY A 44 1.84 -12.99 1.23
N LYS A 45 1.07 -13.67 2.08
CA LYS A 45 1.46 -13.96 3.47
C LYS A 45 2.81 -14.69 3.52
N GLY A 46 3.72 -14.26 4.40
CA GLY A 46 5.07 -14.83 4.52
C GLY A 46 6.11 -14.20 3.58
N PHE A 47 5.68 -13.44 2.57
CA PHE A 47 6.61 -12.85 1.60
C PHE A 47 7.49 -11.75 2.22
N LEU A 48 6.92 -10.90 3.08
CA LEU A 48 7.68 -9.81 3.70
C LEU A 48 8.67 -10.36 4.74
N GLU A 49 8.30 -11.39 5.49
CA GLU A 49 9.16 -12.10 6.43
C GLU A 49 10.36 -12.75 5.72
N MET A 50 10.14 -13.32 4.54
CA MET A 50 11.20 -13.90 3.72
C MET A 50 12.16 -12.83 3.18
N MET A 51 11.64 -11.66 2.78
CA MET A 51 12.43 -10.61 2.11
C MET A 51 13.04 -9.59 3.08
N CYS A 52 12.50 -9.47 4.29
CA CYS A 52 12.84 -8.43 5.27
C CYS A 52 13.01 -9.07 6.66
N PRO A 53 14.21 -9.55 7.04
CA PRO A 53 14.42 -10.22 8.33
C PRO A 53 14.04 -9.40 9.57
N GLU A 54 14.09 -8.07 9.47
CA GLU A 54 13.78 -7.14 10.57
C GLU A 54 12.30 -6.71 10.62
N TYR A 55 11.46 -7.17 9.70
CA TYR A 55 10.04 -6.82 9.63
C TYR A 55 9.24 -7.39 10.81
N LYS A 56 8.45 -6.54 11.48
CA LYS A 56 7.69 -6.85 12.71
C LYS A 56 6.19 -6.58 12.60
N GLY A 57 5.69 -6.29 11.41
CA GLY A 57 4.29 -5.94 11.16
C GLY A 57 3.35 -7.10 10.90
N GLN A 58 3.71 -8.35 11.21
CA GLN A 58 2.95 -9.55 10.84
C GLN A 58 1.49 -9.49 11.30
N ASP A 59 1.24 -8.94 12.49
CA ASP A 59 -0.11 -8.79 13.05
C ASP A 59 -0.97 -7.75 12.32
N ASN A 60 -0.34 -6.85 11.55
CA ASN A 60 -1.00 -5.84 10.74
C ASN A 60 -1.15 -6.25 9.26
N TYR A 61 -0.59 -7.41 8.87
CA TYR A 61 -0.71 -7.90 7.51
C TYR A 61 -2.14 -8.37 7.22
N ILE A 62 -2.73 -7.87 6.13
CA ILE A 62 -4.04 -8.28 5.63
C ILE A 62 -3.84 -8.99 4.29
N ASP A 63 -4.33 -10.23 4.20
CA ASP A 63 -4.22 -11.04 2.99
C ASP A 63 -5.31 -10.66 1.96
N CYS A 64 -5.10 -9.53 1.29
CA CYS A 64 -5.94 -9.04 0.20
C CYS A 64 -5.12 -8.33 -0.89
N PRO A 65 -5.66 -8.12 -2.10
CA PRO A 65 -4.90 -7.60 -3.24
C PRO A 65 -4.31 -6.19 -3.00
N ALA A 66 -5.09 -5.31 -2.37
CA ALA A 66 -4.71 -3.97 -1.95
C ALA A 66 -5.32 -3.64 -0.57
N VAL A 67 -4.62 -2.82 0.22
CA VAL A 67 -5.04 -2.34 1.54
C VAL A 67 -4.87 -0.83 1.58
N CYS A 68 -5.91 -0.13 2.05
CA CYS A 68 -5.83 1.28 2.43
C CYS A 68 -5.96 1.40 3.95
N ASP A 69 -4.93 1.93 4.61
CA ASP A 69 -4.92 2.27 6.04
C ASP A 69 -4.70 3.77 6.21
N GLY A 70 -5.79 4.50 6.47
CA GLY A 70 -5.80 5.97 6.48
C GLY A 70 -5.43 6.56 5.11
N ASN A 71 -4.16 6.98 4.98
CA ASN A 71 -3.56 7.59 3.80
C ASN A 71 -2.38 6.76 3.23
N LEU A 72 -2.12 5.57 3.77
CA LEU A 72 -1.17 4.61 3.19
C LEU A 72 -1.94 3.54 2.40
N ILE A 73 -1.61 3.41 1.12
CA ILE A 73 -2.13 2.35 0.24
C ILE A 73 -0.99 1.39 -0.05
N THR A 74 -1.20 0.10 0.18
CA THR A 74 -0.25 -0.96 -0.19
C THR A 74 -0.93 -1.99 -1.08
N ALA A 75 -0.19 -2.58 -2.02
CA ALA A 75 -0.75 -3.60 -2.90
C ALA A 75 0.31 -4.61 -3.37
N SER A 76 -0.18 -5.80 -3.73
CA SER A 76 0.61 -6.78 -4.47
C SER A 76 0.96 -6.24 -5.87
N GLY A 77 2.12 -6.64 -6.40
CA GLY A 77 2.47 -6.37 -7.81
C GLY A 77 1.54 -7.07 -8.81
N LEU A 78 0.75 -8.03 -8.34
CA LEU A 78 -0.26 -8.74 -9.13
C LEU A 78 -1.62 -8.05 -9.15
N ALA A 79 -1.79 -6.96 -8.39
CA ALA A 79 -3.07 -6.29 -8.17
C ALA A 79 -3.05 -4.80 -8.62
N PRO A 80 -2.63 -4.48 -9.87
CA PRO A 80 -2.56 -3.10 -10.32
C PRO A 80 -3.94 -2.43 -10.42
N GLN A 81 -5.00 -3.20 -10.69
CA GLN A 81 -6.35 -2.67 -10.77
C GLN A 81 -6.86 -2.26 -9.38
N GLU A 82 -6.77 -3.14 -8.39
CA GLU A 82 -7.19 -2.87 -7.01
C GLU A 82 -6.34 -1.76 -6.38
N PHE A 83 -5.03 -1.72 -6.68
CA PHE A 83 -4.17 -0.61 -6.30
C PHE A 83 -4.66 0.73 -6.86
N THR A 84 -5.00 0.76 -8.14
CA THR A 84 -5.51 1.96 -8.81
C THR A 84 -6.89 2.33 -8.27
N TYR A 85 -7.75 1.36 -8.00
CA TYR A 85 -9.07 1.57 -7.40
C TYR A 85 -8.98 2.30 -6.06
N GLU A 86 -8.10 1.85 -5.16
CA GLU A 86 -7.88 2.49 -3.86
C GLU A 86 -7.36 3.93 -3.99
N ILE A 87 -6.55 4.22 -5.01
CA ILE A 87 -6.07 5.58 -5.32
C ILE A 87 -7.21 6.46 -5.88
N LEU A 88 -7.99 5.94 -6.83
CA LEU A 88 -9.06 6.71 -7.48
C LEU A 88 -10.23 6.99 -6.55
N LYS A 89 -10.48 6.12 -5.56
CA LYS A 89 -11.49 6.29 -4.52
C LYS A 89 -11.17 7.45 -3.55
N ARG A 90 -9.95 7.97 -3.57
CA ARG A 90 -9.55 9.07 -2.69
C ARG A 90 -10.34 10.34 -3.01
N PRO A 91 -10.65 11.17 -1.98
CA PRO A 91 -11.39 12.41 -2.19
C PRO A 91 -10.73 13.26 -3.28
N GLU A 92 -11.56 13.93 -4.08
CA GLU A 92 -11.15 14.89 -5.13
C GLU A 92 -10.48 14.28 -6.38
N VAL A 93 -10.22 12.97 -6.42
CA VAL A 93 -9.65 12.32 -7.62
C VAL A 93 -10.74 12.05 -8.66
N MET A 94 -11.77 11.29 -8.29
CA MET A 94 -12.93 10.98 -9.14
C MET A 94 -14.20 10.89 -8.30
N LYS A 95 -15.36 11.06 -8.95
CA LYS A 95 -16.65 10.76 -8.32
C LYS A 95 -16.75 9.26 -8.07
N GLU A 96 -17.34 8.85 -6.95
CA GLU A 96 -17.50 7.45 -6.57
C GLU A 96 -18.14 6.60 -7.68
N GLU A 97 -19.18 7.11 -8.32
CA GLU A 97 -19.84 6.45 -9.46
C GLU A 97 -18.90 6.24 -10.67
N THR A 98 -17.99 7.18 -10.91
CA THR A 98 -16.98 7.08 -11.97
C THR A 98 -15.94 6.02 -11.63
N VAL A 99 -15.50 5.95 -10.36
CA VAL A 99 -14.55 4.93 -9.90
C VAL A 99 -15.18 3.53 -9.98
N ALA A 100 -16.44 3.37 -9.57
CA ALA A 100 -17.16 2.11 -9.66
C ALA A 100 -17.38 1.67 -11.12
N ALA A 101 -17.70 2.61 -12.01
CA ALA A 101 -17.81 2.33 -13.44
C ALA A 101 -16.47 1.95 -14.08
N TRP A 102 -15.38 2.63 -13.69
CA TRP A 102 -14.02 2.32 -14.12
C TRP A 102 -13.63 0.91 -13.67
N ASP A 103 -13.84 0.56 -12.40
CA ASP A 103 -13.49 -0.77 -11.87
C ASP A 103 -14.23 -1.89 -12.60
N LYS A 104 -15.53 -1.71 -12.84
CA LYS A 104 -16.34 -2.67 -13.62
C LYS A 104 -15.88 -2.80 -15.07
N LEU A 105 -15.36 -1.73 -15.68
CA LEU A 105 -14.88 -1.76 -17.06
C LEU A 105 -13.63 -2.63 -17.22
N TYR A 106 -12.75 -2.64 -16.21
CA TYR A 106 -11.49 -3.39 -16.24
C TYR A 106 -11.58 -4.75 -15.53
N SER A 107 -12.58 -4.96 -14.69
CA SER A 107 -12.92 -6.29 -14.15
C SER A 107 -13.50 -7.17 -15.25
N THR A 108 -12.81 -8.27 -15.58
CA THR A 108 -13.27 -9.26 -16.58
C THR A 108 -13.85 -10.49 -15.91
#